data_AF-F4Q799-F1
#
_entry.id   AF-F4Q799-F1
#
_cell.length_a   1.000
_cell.length_b   1.000
_cell.length_c   1.000
_cell.angle_alpha   90.00
_cell.angle_beta   90.00
_cell.angle_gamma   90.00
#
_symmetry.space_group_name_H-M   'P 1'
#
loop_
_entity.id
_entity.type
_entity.pdbx_description
1 polymer ?
#
loop_
_entity_poly.entity_id
_entity_poly.type
_entity_poly.pdbx_seq_one_letter_code
_entity_poly.pdbx_strand_id
1 'polypeptide(L)'
;MPSNSHYHHHRSLESISTSATAFSTSSSGELEIIELDWAACGGRCEYFDKSVWIGGVIPSTSNYHAVINVSADDDESGPITMYIMSDLQVGAMTVVANGRYVVTIEAGTSHVDIVQDLLLSGNYQFTIDSKMTLNVGNSIQASQGQISFFGSDMTFGYGSFVDGCSLVIQTSDVDGSFSSIDGIYFDTAKIFAQGTFNFGGKSYFSNLVGWYLQDTTLNLNGDAVIANSTISVKTIVLDQGTLEIGAGSTLTTYDNVTVFAPGVIQLDAGSNFDTQRSENNPGPVHLLLTVVSDAGSNLTLGNFDLLSLNASTLHGDTIVNDYLDGEISFVDTYFGQLTYYISASVNIESSGCTYNEIRAVSNYKSDSVYYMFSGYNELTSTDGVSSAYSTQFFLNVGATFNISNGDVELLADGSSIVVSSHSTLVVSNATLVVSDINVSALQGNGHIVIENSQITSHLVLQRVIVNITTNSHINGLAEASQSTINIIVGNVSPAGDNDDVVYFAQDYVGFDASFNIISPILPSQAIVNVNGQYKDTNGTFSFGLLQDSKGSYPQITADTPYFLVSSPNPISINTTLCSFSTPSATSLQPTFSIIQQLSSNNNNNNNYLLTLTFN
;
A
#
# COMPACT_ATOMS: atom_id res chain seq x y z
N MET A 1 9.01 -43.78 -1.37
CA MET A 1 8.38 -45.01 -1.92
C MET A 1 8.11 -45.99 -0.78
N PRO A 2 7.02 -46.78 -0.78
CA PRO A 2 5.65 -46.62 -1.34
C PRO A 2 4.63 -46.51 -0.16
N SER A 3 3.35 -46.16 -0.31
CA SER A 3 2.32 -46.80 -1.14
C SER A 3 1.05 -45.94 -1.35
N ASN A 4 0.48 -46.13 -2.54
CA ASN A 4 -0.81 -45.69 -3.08
C ASN A 4 -2.02 -45.72 -2.12
N SER A 5 -2.90 -44.73 -2.29
CA SER A 5 -4.35 -44.94 -2.17
C SER A 5 -5.11 -44.11 -3.21
N HIS A 6 -5.90 -44.81 -4.01
CA HIS A 6 -6.80 -44.32 -5.04
C HIS A 6 -7.93 -43.42 -4.50
N TYR A 7 -8.25 -42.36 -5.23
CA TYR A 7 -9.59 -41.77 -5.23
C TYR A 7 -10.04 -41.49 -6.68
N HIS A 8 -11.16 -42.11 -7.05
CA HIS A 8 -11.86 -41.97 -8.31
C HIS A 8 -12.65 -40.65 -8.33
N HIS A 9 -12.42 -39.81 -9.34
CA HIS A 9 -13.34 -38.73 -9.70
C HIS A 9 -14.01 -39.06 -11.03
N HIS A 10 -15.32 -39.35 -10.95
CA HIS A 10 -16.25 -39.23 -12.06
C HIS A 10 -16.63 -37.75 -12.17
N ARG A 11 -16.29 -37.09 -13.28
CA ARG A 11 -17.04 -35.93 -13.80
C ARG A 11 -17.16 -36.05 -15.31
N SER A 12 -18.41 -35.92 -15.75
CA SER A 12 -18.88 -35.91 -17.12
C SER A 12 -18.30 -34.72 -17.90
N LEU A 13 -17.71 -35.03 -19.04
CA LEU A 13 -17.42 -34.09 -20.12
C LEU A 13 -18.71 -33.93 -20.95
N GLU A 14 -19.31 -32.74 -20.92
CA GLU A 14 -20.20 -32.26 -21.97
C GLU A 14 -19.69 -30.92 -22.50
N SER A 15 -19.09 -31.03 -23.69
CA SER A 15 -19.01 -30.06 -24.80
C SER A 15 -18.96 -28.56 -24.49
N ILE A 16 -17.74 -28.02 -24.52
CA ILE A 16 -17.49 -26.67 -25.06
C ILE A 16 -16.88 -26.87 -26.44
N SER A 17 -17.57 -26.35 -27.45
CA SER A 17 -17.15 -26.37 -28.84
C SER A 17 -15.92 -25.49 -29.03
N THR A 18 -14.74 -26.12 -29.08
CA THR A 18 -13.53 -25.52 -29.62
C THR A 18 -13.66 -25.45 -31.15
N SER A 19 -13.98 -24.27 -31.69
CA SER A 19 -13.64 -23.96 -33.08
C SER A 19 -12.13 -23.79 -33.16
N ALA A 20 -11.51 -24.75 -33.83
CA ALA A 20 -10.08 -24.94 -33.93
C ALA A 20 -9.38 -23.74 -34.56
N THR A 21 -8.28 -23.36 -33.92
CA THR A 21 -7.13 -22.67 -34.47
C THR A 21 -6.67 -23.34 -35.76
N ALA A 22 -6.82 -22.64 -36.89
CA ALA A 22 -6.05 -22.90 -38.09
C ALA A 22 -4.99 -21.81 -38.22
N PHE A 23 -3.85 -22.01 -37.56
CA PHE A 23 -2.63 -21.30 -37.92
C PHE A 23 -2.25 -21.72 -39.34
N SER A 24 -2.46 -20.83 -40.30
CA SER A 24 -1.92 -21.01 -41.64
C SER A 24 -0.42 -20.73 -41.61
N THR A 25 0.31 -21.67 -42.19
CA THR A 25 1.73 -21.62 -42.48
C THR A 25 2.10 -20.34 -43.23
N SER A 26 3.12 -19.64 -42.75
CA SER A 26 3.81 -18.55 -43.44
C SER A 26 4.41 -19.04 -44.76
N SER A 27 3.65 -18.94 -45.85
CA SER A 27 4.25 -18.61 -47.14
C SER A 27 4.34 -17.09 -47.19
N SER A 28 5.55 -16.55 -47.30
CA SER A 28 5.81 -15.17 -47.72
C SER A 28 5.36 -15.01 -49.18
N GLY A 29 4.05 -15.09 -49.42
CA GLY A 29 3.49 -14.64 -50.68
C GLY A 29 3.72 -13.14 -50.73
N GLU A 30 4.55 -12.69 -51.67
CA GLU A 30 4.63 -11.26 -51.99
C GLU A 30 3.21 -10.79 -52.28
N LEU A 31 2.70 -9.83 -51.50
CA LEU A 31 1.41 -9.22 -51.77
C LEU A 31 1.50 -8.49 -53.10
N GLU A 32 0.47 -8.65 -53.93
CA GLU A 32 0.38 -7.88 -55.17
C GLU A 32 0.00 -6.42 -54.83
N ILE A 33 0.90 -5.49 -55.14
CA ILE A 33 0.72 -4.07 -54.85
C ILE A 33 -0.17 -3.44 -55.90
N ILE A 34 -1.27 -2.84 -55.46
CA ILE A 34 -2.20 -2.09 -56.31
C ILE A 34 -2.25 -0.64 -55.81
N GLU A 35 -1.82 0.28 -56.66
CA GLU A 35 -1.78 1.72 -56.37
C GLU A 35 -3.05 2.43 -56.85
N LEU A 36 -3.48 3.44 -56.09
CA LEU A 36 -4.58 4.33 -56.46
C LEU A 36 -4.14 5.34 -57.52
N ASP A 37 -4.90 5.42 -58.62
CA ASP A 37 -4.86 6.54 -59.56
C ASP A 37 -5.83 7.64 -59.10
N TRP A 38 -5.37 8.48 -58.18
CA TRP A 38 -6.21 9.51 -57.57
C TRP A 38 -6.67 10.59 -58.57
N ALA A 39 -5.96 10.77 -59.69
CA ALA A 39 -6.35 11.71 -60.74
C ALA A 39 -7.66 11.29 -61.43
N ALA A 40 -8.02 10.00 -61.36
CA ALA A 40 -9.22 9.47 -61.98
C ALA A 40 -10.53 9.85 -61.27
N CYS A 41 -10.50 10.27 -59.99
CA CYS A 41 -11.71 10.45 -59.17
C CYS A 41 -12.04 11.89 -58.72
N GLY A 42 -11.34 12.92 -59.21
CA GLY A 42 -11.72 14.32 -58.98
C GLY A 42 -11.91 14.73 -57.49
N GLY A 43 -11.22 14.05 -56.57
CA GLY A 43 -11.26 14.29 -55.12
C GLY A 43 -12.26 13.43 -54.32
N ARG A 44 -13.15 12.65 -54.96
CA ARG A 44 -14.06 11.70 -54.28
C ARG A 44 -13.99 10.34 -54.94
N CYS A 45 -13.35 9.39 -54.28
CA CYS A 45 -13.03 8.07 -54.81
C CYS A 45 -13.84 6.99 -54.09
N GLU A 46 -14.43 6.05 -54.83
CA GLU A 46 -15.05 4.86 -54.24
C GLU A 46 -14.05 3.71 -54.27
N TYR A 47 -13.79 3.06 -53.13
CA TYR A 47 -12.79 1.98 -53.05
C TYR A 47 -13.05 0.84 -54.04
N PHE A 48 -14.33 0.53 -54.30
CA PHE A 48 -14.72 -0.56 -55.21
C PHE A 48 -14.90 -0.11 -56.67
N ASP A 49 -14.56 1.13 -57.01
CA ASP A 49 -14.50 1.54 -58.41
C ASP A 49 -13.15 1.12 -59.02
N LYS A 50 -13.18 0.13 -59.90
CA LYS A 50 -11.99 -0.30 -60.64
C LYS A 50 -11.31 0.83 -61.42
N SER A 51 -12.04 1.90 -61.78
CA SER A 51 -11.48 3.00 -62.56
C SER A 51 -10.48 3.85 -61.80
N VAL A 52 -10.50 3.80 -60.46
CA VAL A 52 -9.59 4.55 -59.59
C VAL A 52 -8.32 3.76 -59.25
N TRP A 53 -8.21 2.49 -59.63
CA TRP A 53 -7.03 1.66 -59.36
C TRP A 53 -6.20 1.45 -60.60
N ILE A 54 -4.87 1.62 -60.47
CA ILE A 54 -3.94 1.35 -61.56
C ILE A 54 -4.08 -0.11 -62.00
N GLY A 55 -4.30 -0.33 -63.30
CA GLY A 55 -4.53 -1.67 -63.86
C GLY A 55 -5.96 -2.19 -63.77
N GLY A 56 -6.90 -1.44 -63.17
CA GLY A 56 -8.31 -1.82 -63.11
C GLY A 56 -8.62 -2.99 -62.17
N VAL A 57 -7.72 -3.27 -61.22
CA VAL A 57 -7.85 -4.34 -60.22
C VAL A 57 -8.25 -3.71 -58.88
N ILE A 58 -9.29 -4.24 -58.24
CA ILE A 58 -9.74 -3.75 -56.93
C ILE A 58 -9.05 -4.58 -55.84
N PRO A 59 -8.22 -3.99 -54.96
CA PRO A 59 -7.53 -4.72 -53.92
C PRO A 59 -8.50 -5.16 -52.80
N SER A 60 -9.22 -6.26 -53.00
CA SER A 60 -10.32 -6.72 -52.13
C SER A 60 -10.15 -8.17 -51.63
N THR A 61 -8.90 -8.65 -51.61
CA THR A 61 -8.55 -9.97 -51.03
C THR A 61 -7.27 -9.86 -50.20
N SER A 62 -7.04 -10.84 -49.33
CA SER A 62 -5.83 -10.95 -48.50
C SER A 62 -4.50 -11.06 -49.29
N ASN A 63 -4.55 -11.25 -50.62
CA ASN A 63 -3.37 -11.32 -51.48
C ASN A 63 -2.89 -9.95 -51.99
N TYR A 64 -3.66 -8.88 -51.76
CA TYR A 64 -3.34 -7.54 -52.28
C TYR A 64 -2.81 -6.59 -51.20
N HIS A 65 -1.93 -5.68 -51.60
CA HIS A 65 -1.52 -4.51 -50.84
C HIS A 65 -2.08 -3.26 -51.53
N ALA A 66 -3.05 -2.60 -50.90
CA ALA A 66 -3.62 -1.34 -51.38
C ALA A 66 -2.74 -0.15 -50.98
N VAL A 67 -2.29 0.64 -51.96
CA VAL A 67 -1.46 1.84 -51.72
C VAL A 67 -2.18 3.09 -52.20
N ILE A 68 -2.47 3.99 -51.26
CA ILE A 68 -3.12 5.29 -51.46
C ILE A 68 -2.06 6.36 -51.21
N ASN A 69 -1.36 6.75 -52.26
CA ASN A 69 -0.26 7.71 -52.16
C ASN A 69 -0.62 9.01 -52.90
N VAL A 70 -0.79 10.09 -52.13
CA VAL A 70 -1.14 11.41 -52.64
C VAL A 70 0.00 12.39 -52.31
N SER A 71 1.17 12.08 -52.85
CA SER A 71 2.41 12.86 -52.65
C SER A 71 2.84 13.69 -53.87
N ALA A 72 2.07 13.70 -54.96
CA ALA A 72 2.44 14.37 -56.21
C ALA A 72 2.02 15.86 -56.25
N ASP A 73 2.92 16.71 -56.76
CA ASP A 73 2.85 18.19 -56.81
C ASP A 73 1.83 18.75 -57.84
N ASP A 74 0.60 18.27 -57.89
CA ASP A 74 -0.45 18.87 -58.74
C ASP A 74 -1.27 19.90 -57.94
N ASP A 75 -0.76 21.12 -57.95
CA ASP A 75 -1.08 22.34 -57.20
C ASP A 75 -2.56 22.83 -57.19
N GLU A 76 -3.52 22.03 -57.67
CA GLU A 76 -4.93 22.43 -57.82
C GLU A 76 -5.96 21.47 -57.18
N SER A 77 -5.55 20.31 -56.68
CA SER A 77 -6.48 19.34 -56.08
C SER A 77 -6.65 19.56 -54.56
N GLY A 78 -7.91 19.61 -54.11
CA GLY A 78 -8.28 19.75 -52.69
C GLY A 78 -8.11 18.44 -51.90
N PRO A 79 -8.72 18.31 -50.70
CA PRO A 79 -8.71 17.04 -49.96
C PRO A 79 -9.31 15.91 -50.80
N ILE A 80 -8.73 14.71 -50.67
CA ILE A 80 -9.20 13.50 -51.36
C ILE A 80 -9.93 12.63 -50.34
N THR A 81 -11.19 12.30 -50.61
CA THR A 81 -11.97 11.38 -49.77
C THR A 81 -12.14 10.05 -50.50
N MET A 82 -11.78 8.96 -49.83
CA MET A 82 -12.02 7.59 -50.26
C MET A 82 -13.10 6.93 -49.40
N TYR A 83 -14.12 6.38 -50.04
CA TYR A 83 -15.23 5.70 -49.37
C TYR A 83 -15.16 4.18 -49.53
N ILE A 84 -15.19 3.44 -48.42
CA ILE A 84 -15.29 1.98 -48.39
C ILE A 84 -16.76 1.63 -48.08
N MET A 85 -17.55 1.38 -49.13
CA MET A 85 -19.00 1.20 -49.02
C MET A 85 -19.46 -0.26 -48.86
N SER A 86 -18.54 -1.22 -48.77
CA SER A 86 -18.84 -2.65 -48.66
C SER A 86 -17.74 -3.33 -47.85
N ASP A 87 -18.05 -4.51 -47.27
CA ASP A 87 -17.11 -5.21 -46.39
C ASP A 87 -15.80 -5.44 -47.16
N LEU A 88 -14.68 -5.12 -46.51
CA LEU A 88 -13.37 -5.16 -47.13
C LEU A 88 -12.50 -6.19 -46.41
N GLN A 89 -11.89 -7.09 -47.17
CA GLN A 89 -10.74 -7.86 -46.71
C GLN A 89 -9.55 -7.56 -47.63
N VAL A 90 -8.44 -7.08 -47.09
CA VAL A 90 -7.23 -6.75 -47.85
C VAL A 90 -5.98 -7.27 -47.13
N GLY A 91 -4.93 -7.60 -47.87
CA GLY A 91 -3.68 -8.09 -47.30
C GLY A 91 -3.00 -7.01 -46.46
N ALA A 92 -2.73 -5.85 -47.05
CA ALA A 92 -2.17 -4.69 -46.36
C ALA A 92 -2.73 -3.39 -46.96
N MET A 93 -2.68 -2.30 -46.20
CA MET A 93 -3.08 -0.98 -46.66
C MET A 93 -2.05 0.09 -46.26
N THR A 94 -1.71 0.96 -47.20
CA THR A 94 -0.82 2.10 -46.96
C THR A 94 -1.46 3.39 -47.44
N VAL A 95 -1.47 4.40 -46.58
CA VAL A 95 -2.00 5.74 -46.87
C VAL A 95 -0.89 6.74 -46.59
N VAL A 96 -0.50 7.47 -47.63
CA VAL A 96 0.54 8.50 -47.56
C VAL A 96 -0.01 9.80 -48.10
N ALA A 97 0.07 10.85 -47.28
CA ALA A 97 -0.40 12.19 -47.63
C ALA A 97 0.62 13.22 -47.16
N ASN A 98 1.04 14.16 -48.01
CA ASN A 98 2.07 15.15 -47.66
C ASN A 98 1.51 16.57 -47.62
N GLY A 99 1.95 17.35 -46.62
CA GLY A 99 1.94 18.82 -46.54
C GLY A 99 0.61 19.53 -46.87
N ARG A 100 0.27 19.59 -48.16
CA ARG A 100 -0.90 20.28 -48.70
C ARG A 100 -2.15 19.39 -48.80
N TYR A 101 -1.98 18.07 -48.89
CA TYR A 101 -3.08 17.13 -49.14
C TYR A 101 -3.55 16.46 -47.87
N VAL A 102 -4.86 16.25 -47.75
CA VAL A 102 -5.49 15.43 -46.73
C VAL A 102 -6.19 14.27 -47.42
N VAL A 103 -5.84 13.04 -47.03
CA VAL A 103 -6.55 11.83 -47.47
C VAL A 103 -7.52 11.41 -46.37
N THR A 104 -8.81 11.52 -46.64
CA THR A 104 -9.86 11.05 -45.75
C THR A 104 -10.31 9.65 -46.18
N ILE A 105 -10.21 8.66 -45.31
CA ILE A 105 -10.83 7.34 -45.55
C ILE A 105 -12.06 7.23 -44.67
N GLU A 106 -13.21 6.98 -45.29
CA GLU A 106 -14.48 6.77 -44.59
C GLU A 106 -14.98 5.35 -44.87
N ALA A 107 -15.07 4.53 -43.83
CA ALA A 107 -15.73 3.23 -43.90
C ALA A 107 -17.24 3.43 -43.66
N GLY A 108 -18.08 2.89 -44.56
CA GLY A 108 -19.54 2.90 -44.52
C GLY A 108 -20.15 1.51 -44.35
N THR A 109 -19.37 0.54 -43.88
CA THR A 109 -19.68 -0.91 -43.95
C THR A 109 -19.56 -1.61 -42.59
N SER A 110 -19.99 -2.86 -42.45
CA SER A 110 -19.96 -3.57 -41.16
C SER A 110 -18.58 -4.07 -40.76
N HIS A 111 -17.71 -4.41 -41.72
CA HIS A 111 -16.41 -5.01 -41.46
C HIS A 111 -15.32 -4.50 -42.40
N VAL A 112 -14.18 -4.12 -41.82
CA VAL A 112 -12.92 -3.89 -42.55
C VAL A 112 -11.84 -4.75 -41.91
N ASP A 113 -11.26 -5.67 -42.68
CA ASP A 113 -10.24 -6.61 -42.25
C ASP A 113 -8.96 -6.40 -43.07
N ILE A 114 -7.92 -5.90 -42.41
CA ILE A 114 -6.58 -5.73 -42.96
C ILE A 114 -5.72 -6.84 -42.35
N VAL A 115 -5.45 -7.89 -43.12
CA VAL A 115 -4.87 -9.14 -42.60
C VAL A 115 -3.44 -8.96 -42.07
N GLN A 116 -2.68 -8.01 -42.62
CA GLN A 116 -1.31 -7.69 -42.23
C GLN A 116 -1.24 -6.27 -41.66
N ASP A 117 -0.62 -5.32 -42.39
CA ASP A 117 -0.25 -4.01 -41.89
C ASP A 117 -1.15 -2.88 -42.42
N LEU A 118 -1.47 -1.94 -41.54
CA LEU A 118 -2.04 -0.63 -41.86
C LEU A 118 -0.99 0.45 -41.57
N LEU A 119 -0.46 1.07 -42.62
CA LEU A 119 0.49 2.17 -42.51
C LEU A 119 -0.18 3.50 -42.89
N LEU A 120 -0.18 4.46 -41.98
CA LEU A 120 -0.74 5.79 -42.15
C LEU A 120 0.37 6.83 -41.90
N SER A 121 0.74 7.59 -42.93
CA SER A 121 1.86 8.53 -42.84
C SER A 121 1.51 9.90 -43.40
N GLY A 122 1.96 10.94 -42.70
CA GLY A 122 1.74 12.34 -43.05
C GLY A 122 0.30 12.78 -42.81
N ASN A 123 -0.20 13.77 -43.54
CA ASN A 123 -1.49 14.43 -43.25
C ASN A 123 -2.70 13.59 -43.71
N TYR A 124 -3.11 12.60 -42.92
CA TYR A 124 -4.31 11.80 -43.18
C TYR A 124 -5.45 12.06 -42.18
N GLN A 125 -6.66 11.69 -42.57
CA GLN A 125 -7.83 11.56 -41.68
C GLN A 125 -8.46 10.19 -41.90
N PHE A 126 -8.17 9.24 -41.02
CA PHE A 126 -8.73 7.89 -41.12
C PHE A 126 -9.95 7.79 -40.19
N THR A 127 -11.15 7.73 -40.76
CA THR A 127 -12.41 7.77 -39.99
C THR A 127 -13.18 6.47 -40.14
N ILE A 128 -13.54 5.89 -39.00
CA ILE A 128 -14.43 4.75 -38.91
C ILE A 128 -15.69 5.18 -38.16
N ASP A 129 -16.79 5.24 -38.90
CA ASP A 129 -18.11 5.62 -38.37
C ASP A 129 -18.74 4.45 -37.56
N SER A 130 -19.85 4.70 -36.90
CA SER A 130 -20.48 3.85 -35.88
C SER A 130 -20.95 2.49 -36.34
N LYS A 131 -20.78 1.50 -35.44
CA LYS A 131 -21.16 0.09 -35.54
C LYS A 131 -20.33 -0.75 -36.53
N MET A 132 -19.07 -0.40 -36.69
CA MET A 132 -18.13 -1.11 -37.56
C MET A 132 -17.08 -1.84 -36.73
N THR A 133 -16.52 -2.90 -37.30
CA THR A 133 -15.33 -3.53 -36.76
C THR A 133 -14.17 -3.32 -37.72
N LEU A 134 -13.07 -2.74 -37.24
CA LEU A 134 -11.78 -2.75 -37.93
C LEU A 134 -10.87 -3.79 -37.27
N ASN A 135 -10.42 -4.75 -38.07
CA ASN A 135 -9.38 -5.69 -37.67
C ASN A 135 -8.09 -5.40 -38.44
N VAL A 136 -6.96 -5.31 -37.74
CA VAL A 136 -5.63 -5.20 -38.34
C VAL A 136 -4.75 -6.32 -37.81
N GLY A 137 -4.53 -7.37 -38.60
CA GLY A 137 -3.97 -8.63 -38.12
C GLY A 137 -2.54 -8.53 -37.56
N ASN A 138 -1.68 -7.70 -38.16
CA ASN A 138 -0.28 -7.55 -37.73
C ASN A 138 -0.02 -6.23 -37.02
N SER A 139 0.05 -5.11 -37.74
CA SER A 139 0.36 -3.82 -37.10
C SER A 139 -0.36 -2.63 -37.70
N ILE A 140 -0.69 -1.66 -36.83
CA ILE A 140 -1.03 -0.30 -37.25
C ILE A 140 0.12 0.64 -36.91
N GLN A 141 0.60 1.37 -37.91
CA GLN A 141 1.66 2.36 -37.76
C GLN A 141 1.17 3.70 -38.27
N ALA A 142 1.16 4.70 -37.41
CA ALA A 142 0.54 5.99 -37.68
C ALA A 142 1.43 7.15 -37.23
N SER A 143 1.69 8.09 -38.16
CA SER A 143 2.46 9.30 -37.90
C SER A 143 1.81 10.54 -38.54
N GLN A 144 1.83 11.69 -37.84
CA GLN A 144 1.47 13.01 -38.37
C GLN A 144 0.05 13.18 -38.99
N GLY A 145 -0.97 12.49 -38.48
CA GLY A 145 -2.36 12.63 -38.96
C GLY A 145 -3.41 12.47 -37.86
N GLN A 146 -4.64 12.20 -38.25
CA GLN A 146 -5.73 11.92 -37.32
C GLN A 146 -6.42 10.59 -37.64
N ILE A 147 -6.63 9.78 -36.62
CA ILE A 147 -7.51 8.61 -36.67
C ILE A 147 -8.72 8.88 -35.78
N SER A 148 -9.92 8.69 -36.32
CA SER A 148 -11.17 8.89 -35.60
C SER A 148 -12.02 7.62 -35.62
N PHE A 149 -12.41 7.16 -34.44
CA PHE A 149 -13.27 6.00 -34.21
C PHE A 149 -14.47 6.43 -33.38
N PHE A 150 -15.68 6.24 -33.90
CA PHE A 150 -16.92 6.60 -33.19
C PHE A 150 -17.83 5.39 -33.11
N GLY A 151 -18.08 4.82 -31.93
CA GLY A 151 -19.02 3.72 -31.69
C GLY A 151 -18.68 2.41 -32.41
N SER A 152 -17.39 2.10 -32.56
CA SER A 152 -16.89 0.97 -33.36
C SER A 152 -15.85 0.16 -32.60
N ASP A 153 -15.69 -1.11 -32.96
CA ASP A 153 -14.66 -2.01 -32.43
C ASP A 153 -13.40 -1.92 -33.27
N MET A 154 -12.24 -1.82 -32.62
CA MET A 154 -10.95 -1.95 -33.28
C MET A 154 -10.14 -3.02 -32.55
N THR A 155 -9.65 -4.00 -33.32
CA THR A 155 -8.66 -4.97 -32.83
C THR A 155 -7.45 -4.94 -33.75
N PHE A 156 -6.26 -4.85 -33.17
CA PHE A 156 -5.01 -4.92 -33.93
C PHE A 156 -3.94 -5.75 -33.20
N GLY A 157 -2.96 -6.27 -33.93
CA GLY A 157 -1.80 -6.94 -33.34
C GLY A 157 -0.98 -5.96 -32.48
N TYR A 158 -0.07 -5.22 -33.11
CA TYR A 158 0.73 -4.17 -32.47
C TYR A 158 0.36 -2.76 -32.99
N GLY A 159 0.30 -1.78 -32.11
CA GLY A 159 0.03 -0.38 -32.47
C GLY A 159 1.23 0.55 -32.25
N SER A 160 1.56 1.39 -33.23
CA SER A 160 2.57 2.44 -33.10
C SER A 160 2.00 3.77 -33.57
N PHE A 161 1.91 4.73 -32.66
CA PHE A 161 1.33 6.05 -32.91
C PHE A 161 2.32 7.12 -32.43
N VAL A 162 2.92 7.81 -33.39
CA VAL A 162 4.09 8.65 -33.16
C VAL A 162 3.95 10.02 -33.82
N ASP A 163 4.92 10.91 -33.58
CA ASP A 163 5.10 12.19 -34.26
C ASP A 163 3.84 13.06 -34.28
N GLY A 164 3.17 13.21 -33.14
CA GLY A 164 1.98 14.07 -33.02
C GLY A 164 0.70 13.51 -33.64
N CYS A 165 0.64 12.21 -33.96
CA CYS A 165 -0.59 11.53 -34.36
C CYS A 165 -1.73 11.81 -33.37
N SER A 166 -2.90 12.19 -33.89
CA SER A 166 -4.10 12.45 -33.10
C SER A 166 -5.05 11.24 -33.18
N LEU A 167 -5.37 10.65 -32.04
CA LEU A 167 -6.40 9.63 -31.93
C LEU A 167 -7.65 10.20 -31.27
N VAL A 168 -8.79 10.05 -31.91
CA VAL A 168 -10.10 10.41 -31.37
C VAL A 168 -10.92 9.13 -31.29
N ILE A 169 -11.10 8.58 -30.10
CA ILE A 169 -11.77 7.28 -29.90
C ILE A 169 -12.97 7.52 -28.98
N GLN A 170 -14.18 7.41 -29.52
CA GLN A 170 -15.40 7.49 -28.74
C GLN A 170 -16.14 6.17 -28.90
N THR A 171 -15.85 5.19 -28.06
CA THR A 171 -16.64 3.96 -28.03
C THR A 171 -17.94 4.21 -27.27
N SER A 172 -19.05 3.59 -27.69
CA SER A 172 -20.30 3.76 -26.95
C SER A 172 -20.24 2.93 -25.66
N ASP A 173 -20.83 3.40 -24.57
CA ASP A 173 -20.80 2.74 -23.25
C ASP A 173 -21.32 1.28 -23.24
N VAL A 174 -21.93 0.83 -24.34
CA VAL A 174 -22.58 -0.49 -24.47
C VAL A 174 -21.89 -1.38 -25.51
N ASP A 175 -21.31 -0.79 -26.57
CA ASP A 175 -20.70 -1.51 -27.70
C ASP A 175 -19.49 -0.71 -28.23
N GLY A 176 -18.31 -1.35 -28.30
CA GLY A 176 -17.07 -0.76 -28.83
C GLY A 176 -15.87 -0.90 -27.88
N SER A 177 -14.75 -1.39 -28.41
CA SER A 177 -13.47 -1.51 -27.71
C SER A 177 -12.31 -1.13 -28.62
N PHE A 178 -11.25 -0.57 -28.04
CA PHE A 178 -9.98 -0.34 -28.71
C PHE A 178 -8.94 -1.32 -28.15
N SER A 179 -8.65 -2.36 -28.92
CA SER A 179 -7.97 -3.55 -28.42
C SER A 179 -6.67 -3.84 -29.19
N SER A 180 -5.59 -4.11 -28.44
CA SER A 180 -4.32 -4.58 -28.97
C SER A 180 -3.98 -5.96 -28.43
N ILE A 181 -3.44 -6.83 -29.28
CA ILE A 181 -3.00 -8.19 -28.89
C ILE A 181 -1.56 -8.17 -28.33
N ASP A 182 -0.64 -7.52 -29.05
CA ASP A 182 0.81 -7.58 -28.78
C ASP A 182 1.36 -6.32 -28.09
N GLY A 183 0.53 -5.28 -27.98
CA GLY A 183 0.84 -4.05 -27.25
C GLY A 183 0.85 -2.81 -28.12
N ILE A 184 1.22 -1.69 -27.48
CA ILE A 184 1.07 -0.37 -28.06
C ILE A 184 2.23 0.52 -27.71
N TYR A 185 2.63 1.37 -28.65
CA TYR A 185 3.64 2.38 -28.47
C TYR A 185 3.06 3.75 -28.85
N PHE A 186 2.85 4.58 -27.83
CA PHE A 186 2.48 5.97 -27.98
C PHE A 186 3.67 6.85 -27.65
N ASP A 187 4.14 7.65 -28.60
CA ASP A 187 5.17 8.67 -28.36
C ASP A 187 4.76 10.00 -29.00
N THR A 188 4.68 11.07 -28.20
CA THR A 188 4.22 12.41 -28.63
C THR A 188 2.80 12.46 -29.22
N ALA A 189 2.02 11.39 -29.07
CA ALA A 189 0.65 11.31 -29.58
C ALA A 189 -0.32 12.19 -28.77
N LYS A 190 -1.39 12.64 -29.43
CA LYS A 190 -2.54 13.30 -28.79
C LYS A 190 -3.72 12.34 -28.81
N ILE A 191 -4.34 12.09 -27.67
CA ILE A 191 -5.44 11.12 -27.59
C ILE A 191 -6.59 11.75 -26.84
N PHE A 192 -7.75 11.72 -27.49
CA PHE A 192 -9.04 12.04 -26.92
C PHE A 192 -9.84 10.75 -26.94
N ALA A 193 -10.02 10.12 -25.79
CA ALA A 193 -10.73 8.85 -25.74
C ALA A 193 -11.78 8.72 -24.64
N GLN A 194 -12.83 7.98 -24.99
CA GLN A 194 -13.95 7.60 -24.15
C GLN A 194 -14.29 6.12 -24.39
N GLY A 195 -14.40 5.36 -23.30
CA GLY A 195 -14.78 3.95 -23.24
C GLY A 195 -13.62 2.98 -23.02
N THR A 196 -13.62 1.78 -23.63
CA THR A 196 -12.78 0.67 -23.14
C THR A 196 -11.55 0.39 -24.00
N PHE A 197 -10.38 0.40 -23.38
CA PHE A 197 -9.09 0.08 -23.99
C PHE A 197 -8.55 -1.23 -23.41
N ASN A 198 -8.24 -2.19 -24.27
CA ASN A 198 -7.67 -3.47 -23.87
C ASN A 198 -6.29 -3.63 -24.49
N PHE A 199 -5.24 -3.62 -23.68
CA PHE A 199 -3.88 -3.79 -24.18
C PHE A 199 -3.29 -5.10 -23.67
N GLY A 200 -3.13 -6.04 -24.60
CA GLY A 200 -2.24 -7.19 -24.42
C GLY A 200 -0.78 -6.82 -24.64
N GLY A 201 0.11 -7.78 -24.38
CA GLY A 201 1.54 -7.63 -24.65
C GLY A 201 2.18 -6.47 -23.90
N LYS A 202 3.13 -5.77 -24.54
CA LYS A 202 3.88 -4.68 -23.89
C LYS A 202 3.44 -3.31 -24.39
N SER A 203 3.02 -2.46 -23.46
CA SER A 203 2.56 -1.09 -23.74
C SER A 203 3.57 -0.05 -23.29
N TYR A 204 3.72 1.02 -24.07
CA TYR A 204 4.62 2.13 -23.76
C TYR A 204 3.94 3.46 -24.09
N PHE A 205 3.90 4.35 -23.09
CA PHE A 205 3.26 5.65 -23.15
C PHE A 205 4.32 6.72 -22.85
N SER A 206 4.68 7.55 -23.83
CA SER A 206 5.70 8.57 -23.63
C SER A 206 5.42 9.90 -24.28
N ASN A 207 5.87 10.96 -23.60
CA ASN A 207 5.75 12.35 -24.03
C ASN A 207 4.34 12.74 -24.47
N LEU A 208 3.31 12.17 -23.83
CA LEU A 208 1.94 12.35 -24.26
C LEU A 208 1.46 13.76 -23.96
N VAL A 209 0.81 14.39 -24.95
CA VAL A 209 0.30 15.75 -24.84
C VAL A 209 -1.23 15.72 -24.73
N GLY A 210 -1.76 16.10 -23.57
CA GLY A 210 -3.20 16.28 -23.37
C GLY A 210 -4.01 14.99 -23.25
N TRP A 211 -3.49 13.98 -22.54
CA TRP A 211 -4.18 12.72 -22.28
C TRP A 211 -5.24 12.87 -21.17
N TYR A 212 -6.43 13.32 -21.54
CA TYR A 212 -7.60 13.43 -20.65
C TYR A 212 -8.62 12.35 -21.00
N LEU A 213 -8.50 11.20 -20.36
CA LEU A 213 -9.31 10.01 -20.60
C LEU A 213 -10.25 9.75 -19.41
N GLN A 214 -10.89 10.80 -18.89
CA GLN A 214 -11.68 10.74 -17.65
C GLN A 214 -12.88 9.79 -17.70
N ASP A 215 -13.28 9.37 -18.90
CA ASP A 215 -14.35 8.39 -19.14
C ASP A 215 -13.82 7.06 -19.74
N THR A 216 -12.53 6.77 -19.56
CA THR A 216 -11.89 5.58 -20.14
C THR A 216 -11.58 4.51 -19.11
N THR A 217 -11.93 3.27 -19.44
CA THR A 217 -11.45 2.07 -18.74
C THR A 217 -10.23 1.52 -19.46
N LEU A 218 -9.12 1.40 -18.73
CA LEU A 218 -7.86 0.86 -19.22
C LEU A 218 -7.63 -0.54 -18.63
N ASN A 219 -7.71 -1.56 -19.48
CA ASN A 219 -7.41 -2.94 -19.14
C ASN A 219 -6.02 -3.32 -19.67
N LEU A 220 -5.12 -3.68 -18.77
CA LEU A 220 -3.74 -4.04 -19.05
C LEU A 220 -3.53 -5.54 -18.77
N ASN A 221 -3.19 -6.27 -19.83
CA ASN A 221 -2.95 -7.71 -19.82
C ASN A 221 -1.47 -8.04 -20.08
N GLY A 222 -0.56 -7.18 -19.62
CA GLY A 222 0.89 -7.32 -19.77
C GLY A 222 1.62 -6.08 -19.24
N ASP A 223 2.93 -6.01 -19.47
CA ASP A 223 3.75 -4.90 -18.95
C ASP A 223 3.38 -3.57 -19.64
N ALA A 224 3.26 -2.50 -18.87
CA ALA A 224 2.98 -1.17 -19.36
C ALA A 224 3.94 -0.16 -18.72
N VAL A 225 4.46 0.80 -19.49
CA VAL A 225 5.38 1.83 -18.98
C VAL A 225 4.84 3.22 -19.33
N ILE A 226 4.73 4.08 -18.33
CA ILE A 226 4.40 5.50 -18.47
C ILE A 226 5.67 6.30 -18.22
N ALA A 227 6.17 7.00 -19.23
CA ALA A 227 7.43 7.76 -19.16
C ALA A 227 7.24 9.22 -19.59
N ASN A 228 7.68 10.17 -18.77
CA ASN A 228 7.58 11.62 -19.01
C ASN A 228 6.17 12.05 -19.45
N SER A 229 5.12 11.50 -18.84
CA SER A 229 3.74 11.72 -19.26
C SER A 229 2.81 11.94 -18.07
N THR A 230 1.77 12.73 -18.29
CA THR A 230 0.63 12.84 -17.37
C THR A 230 -0.57 12.16 -18.01
N ILE A 231 -1.08 11.14 -17.34
CA ILE A 231 -2.19 10.31 -17.79
C ILE A 231 -3.32 10.41 -16.75
N SER A 232 -4.54 10.64 -17.23
CA SER A 232 -5.72 10.65 -16.37
C SER A 232 -6.79 9.74 -16.96
N VAL A 233 -7.17 8.69 -16.24
CA VAL A 233 -8.11 7.64 -16.68
C VAL A 233 -9.22 7.43 -15.65
N LYS A 234 -10.36 6.85 -16.06
CA LYS A 234 -11.46 6.55 -15.12
C LYS A 234 -11.12 5.36 -14.26
N THR A 235 -10.93 4.21 -14.91
CA THR A 235 -10.76 2.91 -14.28
C THR A 235 -9.49 2.26 -14.80
N ILE A 236 -8.78 1.56 -13.94
CA ILE A 236 -7.66 0.70 -14.33
C ILE A 236 -7.92 -0.72 -13.86
N VAL A 237 -7.73 -1.68 -14.76
CA VAL A 237 -7.67 -3.09 -14.45
C VAL A 237 -6.33 -3.63 -14.92
N LEU A 238 -5.53 -4.17 -14.00
CA LEU A 238 -4.26 -4.82 -14.29
C LEU A 238 -4.39 -6.30 -13.95
N ASP A 239 -4.60 -7.13 -14.97
CA ASP A 239 -4.80 -8.58 -14.80
C ASP A 239 -3.48 -9.32 -14.59
N GLN A 240 -2.41 -8.86 -15.25
CA GLN A 240 -1.06 -9.42 -15.17
C GLN A 240 0.01 -8.40 -15.60
N GLY A 241 1.25 -8.63 -15.17
CA GLY A 241 2.41 -7.81 -15.55
C GLY A 241 2.63 -6.61 -14.64
N THR A 242 3.55 -5.73 -15.03
CA THR A 242 3.88 -4.53 -14.27
C THR A 242 3.40 -3.27 -14.99
N LEU A 243 2.67 -2.40 -14.28
CA LEU A 243 2.45 -1.01 -14.70
C LEU A 243 3.52 -0.13 -14.04
N GLU A 244 4.55 0.24 -14.78
CA GLU A 244 5.65 1.09 -14.35
C GLU A 244 5.32 2.57 -14.61
N ILE A 245 5.38 3.39 -13.57
CA ILE A 245 5.22 4.84 -13.64
C ILE A 245 6.59 5.46 -13.41
N GLY A 246 7.22 5.84 -14.53
CA GLY A 246 8.58 6.35 -14.54
C GLY A 246 8.69 7.75 -13.95
N ALA A 247 9.92 8.12 -13.55
CA ALA A 247 10.26 9.42 -13.00
C ALA A 247 9.68 10.60 -13.82
N GLY A 248 9.12 11.60 -13.14
CA GLY A 248 8.51 12.76 -13.80
C GLY A 248 7.15 12.49 -14.45
N SER A 249 6.60 11.29 -14.30
CA SER A 249 5.27 10.93 -14.78
C SER A 249 4.22 10.99 -13.67
N THR A 250 2.97 11.18 -14.08
CA THR A 250 1.81 11.16 -13.18
C THR A 250 0.71 10.30 -13.78
N LEU A 251 0.15 9.41 -12.98
CA LEU A 251 -1.07 8.69 -13.30
C LEU A 251 -2.16 9.12 -12.32
N THR A 252 -3.30 9.54 -12.84
CA THR A 252 -4.48 9.87 -12.03
C THR A 252 -5.64 8.98 -12.43
N THR A 253 -6.32 8.42 -11.43
CA THR A 253 -7.54 7.62 -11.59
C THR A 253 -8.72 8.32 -10.94
N TYR A 254 -9.93 8.13 -11.47
CA TYR A 254 -11.14 8.78 -10.93
C TYR A 254 -12.15 7.83 -10.29
N ASP A 255 -12.09 6.55 -10.67
CA ASP A 255 -12.94 5.46 -10.18
C ASP A 255 -12.06 4.25 -9.79
N ASN A 256 -12.52 3.03 -10.07
CA ASN A 256 -11.93 1.79 -9.58
C ASN A 256 -10.52 1.55 -10.10
N VAL A 257 -9.69 1.01 -9.23
CA VAL A 257 -8.39 0.44 -9.61
C VAL A 257 -8.34 -0.97 -9.05
N THR A 258 -8.12 -1.93 -9.93
CA THR A 258 -8.01 -3.35 -9.53
C THR A 258 -6.75 -3.95 -10.10
N VAL A 259 -5.88 -4.40 -9.21
CA VAL A 259 -4.63 -5.11 -9.52
C VAL A 259 -4.81 -6.57 -9.08
N PHE A 260 -4.88 -7.49 -10.03
CA PHE A 260 -4.95 -8.92 -9.75
C PHE A 260 -3.55 -9.50 -9.65
N ALA A 261 -3.25 -10.27 -8.61
CA ALA A 261 -1.99 -10.99 -8.52
C ALA A 261 -1.81 -11.94 -9.73
N PRO A 262 -0.63 -11.95 -10.40
CA PRO A 262 0.65 -11.41 -9.96
C PRO A 262 0.96 -9.96 -10.41
N GLY A 263 -0.05 -9.22 -10.89
CA GLY A 263 0.10 -7.84 -11.31
C GLY A 263 0.60 -6.89 -10.22
N VAL A 264 1.33 -5.85 -10.62
CA VAL A 264 1.89 -4.84 -9.70
C VAL A 264 1.96 -3.46 -10.37
N ILE A 265 1.67 -2.42 -9.60
CA ILE A 265 2.00 -1.03 -9.99
C ILE A 265 3.37 -0.70 -9.40
N GLN A 266 4.32 -0.31 -10.23
CA GLN A 266 5.65 0.11 -9.80
C GLN A 266 5.81 1.61 -9.96
N LEU A 267 6.22 2.29 -8.89
CA LEU A 267 6.43 3.74 -8.85
C LEU A 267 7.92 4.05 -8.71
N ASP A 268 8.49 4.67 -9.74
CA ASP A 268 9.89 5.12 -9.71
C ASP A 268 10.03 6.40 -8.87
N ALA A 269 11.25 6.69 -8.42
CA ALA A 269 11.55 7.95 -7.73
C ALA A 269 11.12 9.18 -8.56
N GLY A 270 10.33 10.08 -7.97
CA GLY A 270 9.79 11.26 -8.65
C GLY A 270 8.56 11.01 -9.54
N SER A 271 7.99 9.81 -9.51
CA SER A 271 6.66 9.53 -10.09
C SER A 271 5.53 9.83 -9.10
N ASN A 272 4.32 10.03 -9.62
CA ASN A 272 3.10 10.21 -8.81
C ASN A 272 1.98 9.27 -9.28
N PHE A 273 1.30 8.63 -8.33
CA PHE A 273 0.04 7.93 -8.57
C PHE A 273 -1.06 8.49 -7.65
N ASP A 274 -2.11 9.02 -8.27
CA ASP A 274 -3.18 9.73 -7.59
C ASP A 274 -4.55 9.08 -7.86
N THR A 275 -5.40 9.02 -6.84
CA THR A 275 -6.83 8.71 -7.00
C THR A 275 -7.67 9.92 -6.60
N GLN A 276 -8.62 10.30 -7.44
CA GLN A 276 -9.47 11.48 -7.26
C GLN A 276 -10.94 11.11 -7.41
N ARG A 277 -11.84 11.96 -6.93
CA ARG A 277 -13.29 11.76 -7.11
C ARG A 277 -13.71 12.09 -8.55
N SER A 278 -14.46 11.21 -9.18
CA SER A 278 -15.22 11.56 -10.38
C SER A 278 -16.41 12.47 -10.02
N GLU A 279 -16.52 13.64 -10.68
CA GLU A 279 -17.73 14.49 -10.57
C GLU A 279 -18.96 13.83 -11.22
N ASN A 280 -18.75 12.85 -12.11
CA ASN A 280 -19.77 12.32 -13.02
C ASN A 280 -20.27 10.91 -12.64
N ASN A 281 -19.67 10.24 -11.65
CA ASN A 281 -20.07 8.89 -11.23
C ASN A 281 -20.16 8.77 -9.69
N PRO A 282 -21.35 8.70 -9.10
CA PRO A 282 -21.53 8.57 -7.65
C PRO A 282 -21.49 7.10 -7.16
N GLY A 283 -21.06 6.14 -8.00
CA GLY A 283 -20.97 4.73 -7.63
C GLY A 283 -19.83 4.45 -6.64
N PRO A 284 -19.83 3.26 -5.99
CA PRO A 284 -18.78 2.92 -5.05
C PRO A 284 -17.43 2.77 -5.78
N VAL A 285 -16.38 3.34 -5.19
CA VAL A 285 -15.01 3.32 -5.68
C VAL A 285 -14.18 2.34 -4.84
N HIS A 286 -13.67 1.29 -5.48
CA HIS A 286 -12.82 0.28 -4.88
C HIS A 286 -11.40 0.39 -5.43
N LEU A 287 -10.44 0.50 -4.52
CA LEU A 287 -9.01 0.51 -4.80
C LEU A 287 -8.41 -0.77 -4.23
N LEU A 288 -8.16 -1.75 -5.10
CA LEU A 288 -7.53 -3.03 -4.78
C LEU A 288 -6.15 -3.05 -5.40
N LEU A 289 -5.12 -2.79 -4.59
CA LEU A 289 -3.78 -2.48 -5.10
C LEU A 289 -2.71 -3.42 -4.53
N THR A 290 -1.75 -3.74 -5.41
CA THR A 290 -0.41 -4.20 -5.04
C THR A 290 0.57 -3.23 -5.67
N VAL A 291 1.35 -2.54 -4.84
CA VAL A 291 2.22 -1.45 -5.25
C VAL A 291 3.63 -1.65 -4.71
N VAL A 292 4.62 -1.41 -5.56
CA VAL A 292 6.03 -1.29 -5.17
C VAL A 292 6.48 0.13 -5.50
N SER A 293 7.08 0.82 -4.54
CA SER A 293 7.50 2.20 -4.74
C SER A 293 8.92 2.45 -4.25
N ASP A 294 9.68 3.20 -5.04
CA ASP A 294 11.01 3.69 -4.68
C ASP A 294 10.92 4.91 -3.76
N ALA A 295 11.97 5.14 -2.98
CA ALA A 295 12.08 6.35 -2.17
C ALA A 295 11.98 7.61 -3.06
N GLY A 296 11.12 8.55 -2.68
CA GLY A 296 10.88 9.79 -3.44
C GLY A 296 9.78 9.71 -4.49
N SER A 297 9.10 8.56 -4.66
CA SER A 297 7.80 8.51 -5.34
C SER A 297 6.67 9.01 -4.43
N ASN A 298 5.52 9.39 -4.99
CA ASN A 298 4.32 9.74 -4.23
C ASN A 298 3.12 8.88 -4.63
N LEU A 299 2.44 8.32 -3.62
CA LEU A 299 1.17 7.63 -3.77
C LEU A 299 0.10 8.40 -2.98
N THR A 300 -0.84 9.04 -3.66
CA THR A 300 -1.96 9.74 -3.02
C THR A 300 -3.28 9.03 -3.31
N LEU A 301 -3.84 8.41 -2.27
CA LEU A 301 -5.08 7.65 -2.30
C LEU A 301 -6.19 8.46 -1.62
N GLY A 302 -7.36 8.52 -2.22
CA GLY A 302 -8.50 9.24 -1.68
C GLY A 302 -9.76 9.06 -2.49
N ASN A 303 -10.90 9.42 -1.87
CA ASN A 303 -12.25 9.27 -2.43
C ASN A 303 -12.60 7.82 -2.82
N PHE A 304 -12.39 6.89 -1.89
CA PHE A 304 -12.75 5.48 -2.04
C PHE A 304 -13.81 5.09 -1.02
N ASP A 305 -14.61 4.07 -1.35
CA ASP A 305 -15.46 3.36 -0.40
C ASP A 305 -14.72 2.17 0.21
N LEU A 306 -13.78 1.59 -0.55
CA LEU A 306 -12.92 0.49 -0.11
C LEU A 306 -11.49 0.73 -0.61
N LEU A 307 -10.53 0.71 0.31
CA LEU A 307 -9.10 0.66 0.01
C LEU A 307 -8.49 -0.63 0.58
N SER A 308 -7.88 -1.42 -0.29
CA SER A 308 -7.07 -2.57 0.09
C SER A 308 -5.67 -2.47 -0.52
N LEU A 309 -4.65 -2.36 0.33
CA LEU A 309 -3.24 -2.54 -0.08
C LEU A 309 -2.78 -3.91 0.42
N ASN A 310 -2.36 -4.75 -0.53
CA ASN A 310 -1.92 -6.10 -0.23
C ASN A 310 -0.52 -6.35 -0.77
N ALA A 311 0.34 -6.97 0.05
CA ALA A 311 1.70 -7.37 -0.29
C ALA A 311 2.52 -6.23 -0.94
N SER A 312 2.32 -5.00 -0.48
CA SER A 312 2.91 -3.80 -1.07
C SER A 312 4.19 -3.39 -0.35
N THR A 313 5.14 -2.78 -1.07
CA THR A 313 6.38 -2.24 -0.49
C THR A 313 6.52 -0.78 -0.90
N LEU A 314 6.22 0.13 0.02
CA LEU A 314 6.09 1.54 -0.27
C LEU A 314 7.24 2.32 0.38
N HIS A 315 8.36 2.53 -0.32
CA HIS A 315 9.48 3.33 0.22
C HIS A 315 9.26 4.84 0.09
N GLY A 316 8.41 5.27 -0.84
CA GLY A 316 8.02 6.67 -1.02
C GLY A 316 6.94 7.16 -0.03
N ASP A 317 6.46 8.38 -0.25
CA ASP A 317 5.38 8.96 0.54
C ASP A 317 4.05 8.33 0.15
N THR A 318 3.35 7.76 1.13
CA THR A 318 1.96 7.30 0.96
C THR A 318 1.03 8.23 1.71
N ILE A 319 0.12 8.86 0.97
CA ILE A 319 -0.87 9.80 1.49
C ILE A 319 -2.25 9.20 1.31
N VAL A 320 -3.00 9.10 2.40
CA VAL A 320 -4.41 8.69 2.38
C VAL A 320 -5.26 9.89 2.77
N ASN A 321 -5.94 10.46 1.78
CA ASN A 321 -6.91 11.54 1.90
C ASN A 321 -8.31 10.95 2.00
N ASP A 322 -8.77 10.71 3.22
CA ASP A 322 -10.11 10.19 3.42
C ASP A 322 -11.10 11.32 3.73
N TYR A 323 -11.96 11.57 2.75
CA TYR A 323 -13.07 12.52 2.86
C TYR A 323 -14.41 11.82 3.15
N LEU A 324 -14.43 10.48 3.24
CA LEU A 324 -15.65 9.66 3.32
C LEU A 324 -15.50 8.56 4.40
N ASP A 325 -16.60 7.90 4.75
CA ASP A 325 -16.62 6.82 5.74
C ASP A 325 -16.14 5.48 5.12
N GLY A 326 -14.97 5.49 4.46
CA GLY A 326 -14.45 4.35 3.69
C GLY A 326 -13.89 3.22 4.57
N GLU A 327 -13.90 1.99 4.05
CA GLU A 327 -13.24 0.83 4.67
C GLU A 327 -11.79 0.72 4.19
N ILE A 328 -10.83 0.66 5.12
CA ILE A 328 -9.40 0.57 4.80
C ILE A 328 -8.83 -0.74 5.35
N SER A 329 -8.12 -1.49 4.51
CA SER A 329 -7.44 -2.74 4.86
C SER A 329 -6.00 -2.77 4.33
N PHE A 330 -5.05 -3.05 5.21
CA PHE A 330 -3.65 -3.28 4.86
C PHE A 330 -3.21 -4.67 5.27
N VAL A 331 -2.64 -5.40 4.32
CA VAL A 331 -2.16 -6.77 4.52
C VAL A 331 -0.74 -6.90 4.00
N ASP A 332 0.15 -7.42 4.82
CA ASP A 332 1.55 -7.74 4.49
C ASP A 332 2.27 -6.58 3.76
N THR A 333 2.04 -5.35 4.22
CA THR A 333 2.51 -4.12 3.55
C THR A 333 3.56 -3.39 4.38
N TYR A 334 4.63 -2.96 3.71
CA TYR A 334 5.64 -2.07 4.28
C TYR A 334 5.39 -0.62 3.88
N PHE A 335 5.40 0.29 4.85
CA PHE A 335 5.28 1.73 4.65
C PHE A 335 6.54 2.45 5.16
N GLY A 336 7.27 3.11 4.25
CA GLY A 336 8.34 4.05 4.58
C GLY A 336 7.81 5.30 5.28
N GLN A 337 6.78 5.92 4.71
CA GLN A 337 6.03 7.00 5.37
C GLN A 337 4.56 6.90 4.99
N LEU A 338 3.69 6.90 6.00
CA LEU A 338 2.25 6.85 5.82
C LEU A 338 1.62 8.08 6.47
N THR A 339 0.98 8.92 5.67
CA THR A 339 0.33 10.16 6.11
C THR A 339 -1.17 10.09 5.85
N TYR A 340 -1.97 10.35 6.89
CA TYR A 340 -3.41 10.45 6.74
C TYR A 340 -3.88 11.89 6.87
N TYR A 341 -4.76 12.30 5.96
CA TYR A 341 -5.56 13.52 6.09
C TYR A 341 -7.02 13.11 6.27
N ILE A 342 -7.55 13.40 7.45
CA ILE A 342 -8.81 12.80 7.90
C ILE A 342 -9.82 13.90 8.23
N SER A 343 -11.02 13.77 7.68
CA SER A 343 -12.15 14.63 8.00
C SER A 343 -13.31 13.95 8.77
N ALA A 344 -13.29 12.62 8.91
CA ALA A 344 -14.31 11.81 9.60
C ALA A 344 -13.63 10.63 10.35
N SER A 345 -14.37 9.89 11.18
CA SER A 345 -13.79 8.71 11.84
C SER A 345 -13.54 7.58 10.83
N VAL A 346 -12.34 7.00 10.86
CA VAL A 346 -11.93 5.94 9.95
C VAL A 346 -11.50 4.70 10.73
N ASN A 347 -11.91 3.52 10.25
CA ASN A 347 -11.45 2.23 10.77
C ASN A 347 -10.46 1.62 9.78
N ILE A 348 -9.28 1.26 10.27
CA ILE A 348 -8.19 0.67 9.49
C ILE A 348 -7.95 -0.73 10.02
N GLU A 349 -8.20 -1.74 9.21
CA GLU A 349 -7.75 -3.10 9.49
C GLU A 349 -6.31 -3.27 9.03
N SER A 350 -5.44 -3.75 9.90
CA SER A 350 -4.03 -3.95 9.58
C SER A 350 -3.51 -5.31 10.04
N SER A 351 -2.84 -6.03 9.15
CA SER A 351 -2.28 -7.36 9.39
C SER A 351 -0.92 -7.50 8.74
N GLY A 352 0.09 -7.96 9.49
CA GLY A 352 1.41 -8.24 8.91
C GLY A 352 2.16 -6.99 8.42
N CYS A 353 1.76 -5.79 8.85
CA CYS A 353 2.31 -4.55 8.33
C CYS A 353 3.50 -4.03 9.14
N THR A 354 4.43 -3.39 8.43
CA THR A 354 5.55 -2.65 9.04
C THR A 354 5.45 -1.19 8.63
N TYR A 355 5.52 -0.30 9.62
CA TYR A 355 5.46 1.14 9.46
C TYR A 355 6.78 1.74 9.95
N ASN A 356 7.46 2.51 9.12
CA ASN A 356 8.57 3.32 9.61
C ASN A 356 8.06 4.61 10.25
N GLU A 357 7.11 5.28 9.59
CA GLU A 357 6.52 6.49 10.10
C GLU A 357 5.01 6.55 9.83
N ILE A 358 4.25 6.88 10.88
CA ILE A 358 2.83 7.22 10.77
C ILE A 358 2.66 8.69 11.13
N ARG A 359 2.09 9.45 10.20
CA ARG A 359 1.65 10.83 10.41
C ARG A 359 0.13 10.90 10.27
N ALA A 360 -0.55 11.54 11.20
CA ALA A 360 -1.94 11.93 11.01
C ALA A 360 -2.05 13.45 11.07
N VAL A 361 -2.57 14.07 10.02
CA VAL A 361 -2.74 15.52 9.93
C VAL A 361 -4.24 15.83 9.94
N SER A 362 -4.69 16.46 11.02
CA SER A 362 -6.05 16.94 11.20
C SER A 362 -6.14 18.42 10.85
N ASN A 363 -6.93 18.79 9.83
CA ASN A 363 -7.11 20.19 9.44
C ASN A 363 -8.32 20.87 10.12
N TYR A 364 -9.28 20.12 10.65
CA TYR A 364 -10.51 20.65 11.26
C TYR A 364 -11.07 19.65 12.28
N LYS A 365 -11.23 20.04 13.56
CA LYS A 365 -11.92 19.28 14.64
C LYS A 365 -12.06 17.77 14.35
N SER A 366 -10.93 17.06 14.33
CA SER A 366 -10.89 15.69 13.80
C SER A 366 -11.57 14.70 14.73
N ASP A 367 -12.44 13.90 14.14
CA ASP A 367 -12.86 12.60 14.66
C ASP A 367 -11.66 11.63 14.75
N SER A 368 -11.81 10.52 15.47
CA SER A 368 -10.71 9.60 15.77
C SER A 368 -10.43 8.61 14.64
N VAL A 369 -9.14 8.25 14.50
CA VAL A 369 -8.65 7.16 13.64
C VAL A 369 -8.52 5.91 14.48
N TYR A 370 -9.11 4.80 14.05
CA TYR A 370 -9.08 3.55 14.77
C TYR A 370 -8.32 2.51 13.96
N TYR A 371 -7.16 2.06 14.44
CA TYR A 371 -6.49 0.90 13.87
C TYR A 371 -6.90 -0.35 14.61
N MET A 372 -7.26 -1.37 13.85
CA MET A 372 -7.53 -2.72 14.33
C MET A 372 -6.40 -3.62 13.86
N PHE A 373 -5.42 -3.84 14.74
CA PHE A 373 -4.27 -4.69 14.45
C PHE A 373 -4.62 -6.17 14.65
N SER A 374 -4.24 -6.98 13.68
CA SER A 374 -4.27 -8.44 13.71
C SER A 374 -2.89 -9.00 13.33
N GLY A 375 -2.55 -10.21 13.77
CA GLY A 375 -1.23 -10.77 13.50
C GLY A 375 -0.09 -9.94 14.11
N TYR A 376 1.09 -9.96 13.49
CA TYR A 376 2.23 -9.15 13.91
C TYR A 376 2.28 -7.85 13.12
N ASN A 377 2.35 -6.71 13.81
CA ASN A 377 2.56 -5.39 13.21
C ASN A 377 3.71 -4.68 13.93
N GLU A 378 4.40 -3.81 13.21
CA GLU A 378 5.58 -3.13 13.73
C GLU A 378 5.60 -1.66 13.35
N LEU A 379 5.98 -0.79 14.29
CA LEU A 379 6.26 0.63 14.07
C LEU A 379 7.71 0.92 14.48
N THR A 380 8.55 1.30 13.52
CA THR A 380 9.97 1.63 13.73
C THR A 380 10.32 3.05 13.28
N SER A 381 10.47 3.98 14.22
CA SER A 381 10.69 5.40 13.91
C SER A 381 12.17 5.77 13.85
N THR A 382 12.94 5.16 12.94
CA THR A 382 14.41 5.31 12.91
C THR A 382 14.90 6.69 12.47
N ASP A 383 14.11 7.42 11.67
CA ASP A 383 14.55 8.66 11.00
C ASP A 383 13.69 9.90 11.33
N GLY A 384 12.72 9.79 12.25
CA GLY A 384 11.77 10.87 12.56
C GLY A 384 10.90 10.63 13.79
N VAL A 385 9.94 11.53 14.03
CA VAL A 385 8.91 11.39 15.08
C VAL A 385 7.61 10.96 14.43
N SER A 386 7.14 9.76 14.74
CA SER A 386 5.80 9.33 14.34
C SER A 386 4.77 10.09 15.17
N SER A 387 3.98 10.95 14.54
CA SER A 387 2.99 11.81 15.22
C SER A 387 1.59 11.63 14.66
N ALA A 388 0.67 11.15 15.50
CA ALA A 388 -0.71 10.94 15.08
C ALA A 388 -1.69 11.60 16.07
N TYR A 389 -2.51 12.53 15.56
CA TYR A 389 -3.56 13.17 16.34
C TYR A 389 -4.82 12.28 16.37
N SER A 390 -5.44 12.14 17.55
CA SER A 390 -6.72 11.45 17.78
C SER A 390 -6.73 10.00 17.27
N THR A 391 -5.67 9.25 17.58
CA THR A 391 -5.50 7.87 17.07
C THR A 391 -5.64 6.85 18.18
N GLN A 392 -6.42 5.81 17.94
CA GLN A 392 -6.57 4.68 18.84
C GLN A 392 -6.09 3.39 18.16
N PHE A 393 -5.22 2.67 18.84
CA PHE A 393 -4.69 1.39 18.39
C PHE A 393 -5.34 0.25 19.17
N PHE A 394 -6.17 -0.55 18.52
CA PHE A 394 -6.77 -1.76 19.09
C PHE A 394 -5.99 -2.99 18.63
N LEU A 395 -5.36 -3.67 19.57
CA LEU A 395 -4.74 -4.96 19.32
C LEU A 395 -5.80 -6.04 19.50
N ASN A 396 -6.23 -6.67 18.40
CA ASN A 396 -7.18 -7.80 18.45
C ASN A 396 -6.57 -9.01 19.16
N VAL A 397 -7.42 -9.98 19.54
CA VAL A 397 -6.99 -11.19 20.26
C VAL A 397 -5.86 -11.90 19.51
N GLY A 398 -4.73 -12.09 20.20
CA GLY A 398 -3.54 -12.74 19.64
C GLY A 398 -2.69 -11.87 18.71
N ALA A 399 -3.03 -10.59 18.55
CA ALA A 399 -2.20 -9.64 17.80
C ALA A 399 -0.97 -9.19 18.61
N THR A 400 0.11 -8.89 17.91
CA THR A 400 1.31 -8.28 18.46
C THR A 400 1.54 -6.94 17.78
N PHE A 401 1.72 -5.88 18.56
CA PHE A 401 2.19 -4.59 18.06
C PHE A 401 3.53 -4.26 18.71
N ASN A 402 4.57 -4.17 17.88
CA ASN A 402 5.92 -3.87 18.32
C ASN A 402 6.28 -2.43 17.95
N ILE A 403 6.54 -1.61 18.96
CA ILE A 403 7.05 -0.25 18.81
C ILE A 403 8.52 -0.28 19.18
N SER A 404 9.41 -0.03 18.22
CA SER A 404 10.84 -0.06 18.48
C SER A 404 11.59 1.10 17.84
N ASN A 405 12.73 1.47 18.43
CA ASN A 405 13.72 2.40 17.87
C ASN A 405 13.13 3.76 17.41
N GLY A 406 13.09 4.73 18.33
CA GLY A 406 12.75 6.12 18.02
C GLY A 406 11.66 6.71 18.91
N ASP A 407 11.15 7.87 18.52
CA ASP A 407 10.14 8.61 19.26
C ASP A 407 8.77 8.47 18.58
N VAL A 408 7.76 8.05 19.34
CA VAL A 408 6.36 7.90 18.91
C VAL A 408 5.47 8.75 19.81
N GLU A 409 4.76 9.70 19.21
CA GLU A 409 3.95 10.70 19.89
C GLU A 409 2.49 10.67 19.41
N LEU A 410 1.59 10.17 20.26
CA LEU A 410 0.14 10.17 20.06
C LEU A 410 -0.46 11.30 20.91
N LEU A 411 -0.40 12.53 20.38
CA LEU A 411 -0.47 13.77 21.17
C LEU A 411 -1.87 14.33 21.46
N ALA A 412 -2.95 13.81 20.88
CA ALA A 412 -4.28 14.39 21.08
C ALA A 412 -5.05 13.74 22.23
N ASP A 413 -5.87 14.54 22.93
CA ASP A 413 -6.86 14.06 23.89
C ASP A 413 -7.74 12.96 23.27
N GLY A 414 -7.75 11.77 23.89
CA GLY A 414 -8.49 10.60 23.40
C GLY A 414 -7.67 9.59 22.58
N SER A 415 -6.37 9.85 22.36
CA SER A 415 -5.48 8.86 21.76
C SER A 415 -5.18 7.73 22.76
N SER A 416 -5.29 6.47 22.34
CA SER A 416 -5.07 5.35 23.26
C SER A 416 -4.53 4.09 22.58
N ILE A 417 -3.91 3.22 23.37
CA ILE A 417 -3.59 1.85 22.95
C ILE A 417 -4.43 0.90 23.78
N VAL A 418 -5.24 0.09 23.12
CA VAL A 418 -6.09 -0.92 23.75
C VAL A 418 -5.56 -2.30 23.46
N VAL A 419 -5.14 -3.00 24.52
CA VAL A 419 -4.59 -4.36 24.43
C VAL A 419 -5.67 -5.36 24.83
N SER A 420 -6.06 -6.23 23.90
CA SER A 420 -7.05 -7.28 24.14
C SER A 420 -6.44 -8.54 24.79
N SER A 421 -7.29 -9.56 25.03
CA SER A 421 -6.85 -10.84 25.60
C SER A 421 -5.85 -11.55 24.67
N HIS A 422 -4.76 -12.08 25.24
CA HIS A 422 -3.67 -12.75 24.50
C HIS A 422 -2.91 -11.87 23.50
N SER A 423 -3.21 -10.57 23.45
CA SER A 423 -2.49 -9.61 22.61
C SER A 423 -1.23 -9.13 23.32
N THR A 424 -0.22 -8.73 22.55
CA THR A 424 1.07 -8.28 23.08
C THR A 424 1.42 -6.89 22.55
N LEU A 425 1.61 -5.93 23.46
CA LEU A 425 2.26 -4.66 23.14
C LEU A 425 3.73 -4.75 23.55
N VAL A 426 4.65 -4.46 22.62
CA VAL A 426 6.09 -4.38 22.90
C VAL A 426 6.54 -2.94 22.67
N VAL A 427 7.25 -2.36 23.63
CA VAL A 427 7.89 -1.05 23.55
C VAL A 427 9.37 -1.26 23.87
N SER A 428 10.25 -1.17 22.87
CA SER A 428 11.68 -1.50 23.03
C SER A 428 12.58 -0.42 22.42
N ASN A 429 13.48 0.15 23.24
CA ASN A 429 14.37 1.25 22.85
C ASN A 429 13.61 2.43 22.20
N ALA A 430 12.46 2.79 22.77
CA ALA A 430 11.59 3.83 22.23
C ALA A 430 11.11 4.81 23.30
N THR A 431 10.81 6.03 22.87
CA THR A 431 10.00 6.97 23.65
C THR A 431 8.58 6.90 23.12
N LEU A 432 7.63 6.51 23.97
CA LEU A 432 6.20 6.48 23.65
C LEU A 432 5.45 7.53 24.47
N VAL A 433 4.77 8.45 23.81
CA VAL A 433 3.85 9.40 24.44
C VAL A 433 2.44 9.09 23.95
N VAL A 434 1.53 8.73 24.84
CA VAL A 434 0.12 8.44 24.51
C VAL A 434 -0.76 8.71 25.72
N SER A 435 -1.97 9.24 25.56
CA SER A 435 -2.82 9.60 26.70
C SER A 435 -3.10 8.40 27.61
N ASP A 436 -3.62 7.31 27.05
CA ASP A 436 -3.95 6.10 27.82
C ASP A 436 -3.44 4.81 27.15
N ILE A 437 -2.94 3.87 27.96
CA ILE A 437 -2.76 2.48 27.59
C ILE A 437 -3.71 1.64 28.45
N ASN A 438 -4.73 1.08 27.80
CA ASN A 438 -5.81 0.35 28.44
C ASN A 438 -5.73 -1.14 28.10
N VAL A 439 -5.68 -2.00 29.10
CA VAL A 439 -5.77 -3.45 28.89
C VAL A 439 -7.15 -3.93 29.31
N SER A 440 -7.94 -4.41 28.35
CA SER A 440 -9.30 -4.93 28.57
C SER A 440 -9.36 -6.43 28.21
N ALA A 441 -8.71 -7.25 29.04
CA ALA A 441 -8.66 -8.69 28.80
C ALA A 441 -9.89 -9.41 29.41
N LEU A 442 -10.96 -9.55 28.61
CA LEU A 442 -12.18 -10.26 29.01
C LEU A 442 -11.94 -11.77 29.21
N GLN A 443 -11.15 -12.42 28.33
CA GLN A 443 -10.96 -13.88 28.27
C GLN A 443 -9.48 -14.24 28.04
N GLY A 444 -8.62 -14.00 29.02
CA GLY A 444 -7.19 -14.28 28.96
C GLY A 444 -6.39 -13.19 29.66
N ASN A 445 -5.06 -13.29 29.65
CA ASN A 445 -4.21 -12.16 30.05
C ASN A 445 -3.71 -11.44 28.80
N GLY A 446 -3.73 -10.12 28.81
CA GLY A 446 -2.93 -9.33 27.85
C GLY A 446 -1.45 -9.37 28.24
N HIS A 447 -0.57 -8.96 27.33
CA HIS A 447 0.86 -8.88 27.58
C HIS A 447 1.40 -7.50 27.20
N ILE A 448 2.24 -6.93 28.06
CA ILE A 448 3.01 -5.72 27.77
C ILE A 448 4.48 -6.02 28.05
N VAL A 449 5.36 -5.64 27.13
CA VAL A 449 6.81 -5.75 27.28
C VAL A 449 7.40 -4.35 27.13
N ILE A 450 8.16 -3.90 28.13
CA ILE A 450 8.80 -2.59 28.16
C ILE A 450 10.30 -2.82 28.35
N GLU A 451 11.09 -2.39 27.37
CA GLU A 451 12.53 -2.61 27.36
C GLU A 451 13.28 -1.32 27.06
N ASN A 452 14.10 -0.87 28.02
CA ASN A 452 14.95 0.33 27.85
C ASN A 452 14.19 1.50 27.19
N SER A 453 13.00 1.81 27.70
CA SER A 453 12.03 2.69 27.04
C SER A 453 11.45 3.71 28.01
N GLN A 454 11.03 4.84 27.46
CA GLN A 454 10.30 5.86 28.21
C GLN A 454 8.85 5.91 27.71
N ILE A 455 7.89 5.64 28.60
CA ILE A 455 6.47 5.69 28.31
C ILE A 455 5.84 6.83 29.11
N THR A 456 5.22 7.79 28.44
CA THR A 456 4.42 8.85 29.06
C THR A 456 2.96 8.58 28.76
N SER A 457 2.26 7.94 29.71
CA SER A 457 0.87 7.54 29.57
C SER A 457 0.22 7.24 30.90
N HIS A 458 -1.11 7.36 30.97
CA HIS A 458 -1.90 6.74 32.02
C HIS A 458 -2.14 5.26 31.69
N LEU A 459 -1.60 4.38 32.53
CA LEU A 459 -1.66 2.93 32.33
C LEU A 459 -2.78 2.32 33.18
N VAL A 460 -3.80 1.77 32.52
CA VAL A 460 -4.89 1.02 33.15
C VAL A 460 -4.73 -0.45 32.82
N LEU A 461 -4.19 -1.20 33.79
CA LEU A 461 -3.69 -2.57 33.63
C LEU A 461 -4.62 -3.57 34.31
N GLN A 462 -5.59 -4.11 33.57
CA GLN A 462 -6.49 -5.15 34.07
C GLN A 462 -6.15 -6.53 33.48
N ARG A 463 -5.85 -7.51 34.34
CA ARG A 463 -5.53 -8.89 33.94
C ARG A 463 -4.44 -8.94 32.86
N VAL A 464 -3.31 -8.29 33.13
CA VAL A 464 -2.17 -8.23 32.22
C VAL A 464 -0.92 -8.83 32.85
N ILE A 465 -0.03 -9.36 32.02
CA ILE A 465 1.36 -9.63 32.40
C ILE A 465 2.23 -8.54 31.79
N VAL A 466 2.83 -7.71 32.63
CA VAL A 466 3.79 -6.68 32.21
C VAL A 466 5.20 -7.17 32.51
N ASN A 467 6.07 -7.23 31.52
CA ASN A 467 7.49 -7.50 31.69
C ASN A 467 8.26 -6.20 31.45
N ILE A 468 9.05 -5.79 32.42
CA ILE A 468 9.84 -4.56 32.37
C ILE A 468 11.31 -4.93 32.56
N THR A 469 12.17 -4.52 31.64
CA THR A 469 13.62 -4.56 31.84
C THR A 469 14.12 -3.22 32.37
N THR A 470 15.33 -3.22 32.94
CA THR A 470 15.91 -2.02 33.53
C THR A 470 16.13 -0.89 32.53
N ASN A 471 16.21 0.35 33.04
CA ASN A 471 16.17 1.61 32.27
C ASN A 471 14.83 1.93 31.63
N SER A 472 13.74 1.57 32.32
CA SER A 472 12.39 1.89 31.87
C SER A 472 11.75 2.98 32.74
N HIS A 473 11.26 4.03 32.08
CA HIS A 473 10.62 5.17 32.73
C HIS A 473 9.14 5.24 32.36
N ILE A 474 8.27 5.15 33.36
CA ILE A 474 6.82 5.29 33.22
C ILE A 474 6.42 6.65 33.80
N ASN A 475 6.22 7.61 32.90
CA ASN A 475 5.89 9.00 33.19
C ASN A 475 4.38 9.23 33.19
N GLY A 476 3.66 8.51 34.03
CA GLY A 476 2.23 8.71 34.25
C GLY A 476 1.71 7.85 35.41
N LEU A 477 0.41 7.96 35.68
CA LEU A 477 -0.28 7.14 36.68
C LEU A 477 -0.34 5.69 36.19
N ALA A 478 -0.07 4.73 37.07
CA ALA A 478 -0.23 3.31 36.78
C ALA A 478 -1.22 2.67 37.75
N GLU A 479 -2.34 2.17 37.21
CA GLU A 479 -3.38 1.46 37.94
C GLU A 479 -3.38 -0.02 37.51
N ALA A 480 -3.16 -0.93 38.45
CA ALA A 480 -3.08 -2.36 38.17
C ALA A 480 -4.14 -3.13 38.95
N SER A 481 -4.91 -3.98 38.27
CA SER A 481 -5.93 -4.84 38.89
C SER A 481 -5.82 -6.27 38.37
N GLN A 482 -5.63 -7.24 39.29
CA GLN A 482 -5.45 -8.66 38.94
C GLN A 482 -4.33 -8.90 37.92
N SER A 483 -3.29 -8.06 37.96
CA SER A 483 -2.21 -8.02 36.99
C SER A 483 -0.91 -8.51 37.60
N THR A 484 -0.01 -9.04 36.78
CA THR A 484 1.35 -9.44 37.17
C THR A 484 2.36 -8.49 36.53
N ILE A 485 3.18 -7.84 37.34
CA ILE A 485 4.28 -6.98 36.89
C ILE A 485 5.58 -7.69 37.23
N ASN A 486 6.34 -8.08 36.22
CA ASN A 486 7.65 -8.69 36.35
C ASN A 486 8.73 -7.66 35.98
N ILE A 487 9.67 -7.44 36.88
CA ILE A 487 10.85 -6.61 36.63
C ILE A 487 12.06 -7.53 36.56
N ILE A 488 12.76 -7.49 35.44
CA ILE A 488 13.99 -8.27 35.21
C ILE A 488 15.15 -7.28 35.18
N VAL A 489 16.02 -7.36 36.19
CA VAL A 489 17.21 -6.51 36.30
C VAL A 489 18.35 -7.12 35.51
N GLY A 490 18.99 -6.32 34.65
CA GLY A 490 20.14 -6.71 33.83
C GLY A 490 21.45 -6.90 34.62
N ASN A 491 22.51 -7.36 33.93
CA ASN A 491 23.84 -7.44 34.52
C ASN A 491 24.51 -6.05 34.54
N VAL A 492 24.76 -5.54 35.74
CA VAL A 492 25.35 -4.21 35.95
C VAL A 492 26.87 -4.26 35.83
N SER A 493 27.45 -3.26 35.16
CA SER A 493 28.87 -2.95 35.29
C SER A 493 29.12 -2.32 36.67
N PRO A 494 30.09 -2.80 37.48
CA PRO A 494 30.31 -2.30 38.85
C PRO A 494 30.76 -0.83 38.98
N ALA A 495 30.84 -0.09 37.88
CA ALA A 495 31.45 1.23 37.83
C ALA A 495 30.62 2.21 36.99
N GLY A 496 29.83 3.03 37.67
CA GLY A 496 29.33 4.30 37.16
C GLY A 496 27.94 4.25 36.52
N ASP A 497 27.07 5.10 37.05
CA ASP A 497 25.79 5.57 36.54
C ASP A 497 24.54 4.71 36.78
N ASN A 498 23.43 5.42 36.96
CA ASN A 498 22.21 5.05 37.70
C ASN A 498 21.25 4.13 36.89
N ASP A 499 21.81 3.18 36.15
CA ASP A 499 21.17 2.62 34.95
C ASP A 499 20.41 1.30 35.20
N ASP A 500 19.83 1.09 36.39
CA ASP A 500 19.03 -0.12 36.67
C ASP A 500 17.70 0.12 37.41
N VAL A 501 17.14 1.30 37.21
CA VAL A 501 15.91 1.72 37.90
C VAL A 501 14.70 1.60 36.99
N VAL A 502 13.60 1.07 37.54
CA VAL A 502 12.27 1.30 37.00
C VAL A 502 11.68 2.50 37.73
N TYR A 503 11.32 3.53 36.98
CA TYR A 503 10.83 4.78 37.54
C TYR A 503 9.36 5.01 37.18
N PHE A 504 8.53 5.25 38.19
CA PHE A 504 7.17 5.75 38.04
C PHE A 504 7.14 7.22 38.46
N ALA A 505 6.86 8.12 37.52
CA ALA A 505 6.88 9.57 37.80
C ALA A 505 5.70 10.06 38.65
N GLN A 506 4.63 9.27 38.73
CA GLN A 506 3.42 9.54 39.51
C GLN A 506 3.08 8.37 40.44
N ASP A 507 1.82 8.25 40.84
CA ASP A 507 1.35 7.19 41.73
C ASP A 507 1.36 5.82 41.02
N TYR A 508 1.55 4.76 41.80
CA TYR A 508 1.26 3.38 41.44
C TYR A 508 0.19 2.85 42.38
N VAL A 509 -0.94 2.40 41.82
CA VAL A 509 -2.08 1.87 42.57
C VAL A 509 -2.41 0.45 42.10
N GLY A 510 -2.09 -0.53 42.94
CA GLY A 510 -2.43 -1.94 42.76
C GLY A 510 -3.69 -2.36 43.52
N PHE A 511 -4.48 -3.23 42.91
CA PHE A 511 -5.63 -3.93 43.45
C PHE A 511 -5.49 -5.43 43.16
N ASP A 512 -5.08 -6.20 44.16
CA ASP A 512 -4.80 -7.64 44.01
C ASP A 512 -3.77 -7.91 42.88
N ALA A 513 -2.80 -7.01 42.71
CA ALA A 513 -1.73 -7.16 41.72
C ALA A 513 -0.58 -8.02 42.28
N SER A 514 0.23 -8.59 41.40
CA SER A 514 1.44 -9.35 41.76
C SER A 514 2.65 -8.63 41.21
N PHE A 515 3.54 -8.18 42.08
CA PHE A 515 4.74 -7.46 41.70
C PHE A 515 5.97 -8.34 41.95
N ASN A 516 6.67 -8.76 40.91
CA ASN A 516 7.79 -9.69 40.98
C ASN A 516 9.06 -9.03 40.47
N ILE A 517 10.08 -8.94 41.31
CA ILE A 517 11.40 -8.42 40.93
C ILE A 517 12.37 -9.58 40.92
N ILE A 518 13.06 -9.77 39.80
CA ILE A 518 14.11 -10.77 39.65
C ILE A 518 15.42 -10.05 39.33
N SER A 519 16.44 -10.26 40.15
CA SER A 519 17.71 -9.55 40.04
C SER A 519 18.95 -10.44 40.18
N PRO A 520 19.97 -10.30 39.33
CA PRO A 520 21.26 -10.98 39.50
C PRO A 520 22.15 -10.32 40.57
N ILE A 521 21.74 -9.18 41.15
CA ILE A 521 22.48 -8.47 42.19
C ILE A 521 21.57 -8.00 43.33
N LEU A 522 22.17 -7.79 44.50
CA LEU A 522 21.49 -7.17 45.63
C LEU A 522 21.53 -5.64 45.49
N PRO A 523 20.39 -4.95 45.57
CA PRO A 523 20.33 -3.51 45.28
C PRO A 523 20.95 -2.66 46.40
N SER A 524 21.87 -1.77 46.03
CA SER A 524 22.36 -0.68 46.90
C SER A 524 21.50 0.60 46.81
N GLN A 525 20.63 0.68 45.81
CA GLN A 525 19.63 1.73 45.59
C GLN A 525 18.28 1.08 45.29
N ALA A 526 17.16 1.77 45.51
CA ALA A 526 15.85 1.20 45.21
C ALA A 526 15.72 0.84 43.71
N ILE A 527 15.34 -0.41 43.44
CA ILE A 527 15.10 -0.92 42.07
C ILE A 527 13.90 -0.20 41.44
N VAL A 528 12.85 0.03 42.23
CA VAL A 528 11.65 0.76 41.82
C VAL A 528 11.59 2.10 42.55
N ASN A 529 11.50 3.19 41.79
CA ASN A 529 11.29 4.52 42.34
C ASN A 529 9.93 5.03 41.90
N VAL A 530 9.08 5.43 42.85
CA VAL A 530 7.75 5.98 42.60
C VAL A 530 7.74 7.40 43.14
N ASN A 531 7.62 8.41 42.30
CA ASN A 531 7.62 9.82 42.71
C ASN A 531 6.24 10.29 43.23
N GLY A 532 5.23 9.42 43.16
CA GLY A 532 3.94 9.54 43.80
C GLY A 532 3.80 8.65 45.04
N GLN A 533 2.62 8.06 45.24
CA GLN A 533 2.33 7.03 46.25
C GLN A 533 2.43 5.63 45.63
N TYR A 534 3.09 4.71 46.32
CA TYR A 534 2.95 3.26 46.05
C TYR A 534 1.86 2.68 46.96
N LYS A 535 0.82 2.08 46.38
CA LYS A 535 -0.28 1.46 47.13
C LYS A 535 -0.69 0.12 46.52
N ASP A 536 -0.46 -0.98 47.23
CA ASP A 536 -0.98 -2.30 46.90
C ASP A 536 -1.11 -3.14 48.18
N THR A 537 -2.25 -3.03 48.87
CA THR A 537 -2.42 -3.64 50.20
C THR A 537 -2.86 -5.10 50.18
N ASN A 538 -3.39 -5.56 49.05
CA ASN A 538 -3.92 -6.92 48.88
C ASN A 538 -3.09 -7.74 47.90
N GLY A 539 -2.26 -7.08 47.08
CA GLY A 539 -1.35 -7.74 46.17
C GLY A 539 -0.18 -8.44 46.86
N THR A 540 0.52 -9.25 46.08
CA THR A 540 1.74 -9.94 46.51
C THR A 540 2.97 -9.24 45.95
N PHE A 541 4.04 -9.20 46.72
CA PHE A 541 5.33 -8.67 46.26
C PHE A 541 6.39 -9.74 46.40
N SER A 542 7.14 -10.04 45.35
CA SER A 542 8.22 -11.02 45.39
C SER A 542 9.54 -10.40 44.95
N PHE A 543 10.61 -10.74 45.66
CA PHE A 543 11.99 -10.43 45.26
C PHE A 543 12.76 -11.75 45.11
N GLY A 544 13.31 -11.99 43.93
CA GLY A 544 14.09 -13.17 43.60
C GLY A 544 15.52 -12.79 43.23
N LEU A 545 16.49 -13.52 43.75
CA LEU A 545 17.85 -13.47 43.24
C LEU A 545 18.03 -14.46 42.09
N LEU A 546 18.82 -14.10 41.09
CA LEU A 546 19.34 -15.03 40.08
C LEU A 546 20.82 -15.30 40.31
N GLN A 547 21.27 -16.43 39.77
CA GLN A 547 22.69 -16.69 39.60
C GLN A 547 23.22 -15.69 38.56
N ASP A 548 24.36 -15.05 38.84
CA ASP A 548 24.95 -14.09 37.90
C ASP A 548 25.48 -14.79 36.64
N SER A 549 25.85 -14.00 35.63
CA SER A 549 26.38 -14.51 34.35
C SER A 549 27.69 -15.31 34.46
N LYS A 550 28.38 -15.25 35.61
CA LYS A 550 29.62 -16.00 35.89
C LYS A 550 29.35 -17.25 36.72
N GLY A 551 28.10 -17.55 37.04
CA GLY A 551 27.71 -18.69 37.86
C GLY A 551 27.88 -18.45 39.37
N SER A 552 28.19 -17.24 39.81
CA SER A 552 28.23 -16.89 41.24
C SER A 552 26.86 -16.47 41.75
N TYR A 553 26.63 -16.70 43.04
CA TYR A 553 25.42 -16.25 43.72
C TYR A 553 25.70 -14.91 44.42
N PRO A 554 24.74 -13.96 44.42
CA PRO A 554 24.88 -12.73 45.18
C PRO A 554 25.11 -13.04 46.66
N GLN A 555 26.11 -12.41 47.28
CA GLN A 555 26.37 -12.60 48.70
C GLN A 555 25.39 -11.82 49.55
N ILE A 556 24.52 -12.54 50.26
CA ILE A 556 23.60 -11.97 51.24
C ILE A 556 24.36 -11.70 52.53
N THR A 557 24.33 -10.46 53.00
CA THR A 557 24.94 -10.04 54.25
C THR A 557 23.86 -9.86 55.30
N ALA A 558 24.04 -10.46 56.48
CA ALA A 558 23.12 -10.28 57.60
C ALA A 558 23.02 -8.81 58.01
N ASP A 559 21.86 -8.41 58.55
CA ASP A 559 21.57 -7.07 59.09
C ASP A 559 21.79 -5.91 58.09
N THR A 560 21.95 -6.21 56.79
CA THR A 560 22.12 -5.21 55.75
C THR A 560 20.78 -4.95 55.05
N PRO A 561 20.28 -3.70 55.02
CA PRO A 561 19.05 -3.38 54.31
C PRO A 561 19.28 -3.28 52.81
N TYR A 562 18.46 -3.98 52.04
CA TYR A 562 18.38 -3.88 50.59
C TYR A 562 17.13 -3.11 50.20
N PHE A 563 17.28 -2.06 49.39
CA PHE A 563 16.20 -1.16 49.01
C PHE A 563 15.50 -1.68 47.76
N LEU A 564 14.18 -1.92 47.85
CA LEU A 564 13.41 -2.50 46.75
C LEU A 564 12.52 -1.45 46.08
N VAL A 565 11.77 -0.70 46.89
CA VAL A 565 10.88 0.39 46.44
C VAL A 565 11.22 1.65 47.22
N SER A 566 11.23 2.80 46.55
CA SER A 566 11.41 4.12 47.15
C SER A 566 10.30 5.06 46.70
N SER A 567 9.81 5.89 47.61
CA SER A 567 8.77 6.88 47.34
C SER A 567 8.86 8.09 48.29
N PRO A 568 8.63 9.33 47.82
CA PRO A 568 8.55 10.49 48.70
C PRO A 568 7.25 10.47 49.54
N ASN A 569 6.24 9.70 49.14
CA ASN A 569 4.98 9.51 49.87
C ASN A 569 4.92 8.15 50.59
N PRO A 570 4.04 7.96 51.59
CA PRO A 570 3.93 6.70 52.32
C PRO A 570 3.66 5.49 51.42
N ILE A 571 4.52 4.48 51.50
CA ILE A 571 4.31 3.18 50.85
C ILE A 571 3.24 2.42 51.62
N SER A 572 2.20 1.95 50.92
CA SER A 572 1.12 1.13 51.48
C SER A 572 1.19 -0.28 50.90
N ILE A 573 1.80 -1.21 51.64
CA ILE A 573 1.94 -2.62 51.25
C ILE A 573 1.76 -3.53 52.46
N ASN A 574 1.15 -4.69 52.28
CA ASN A 574 1.08 -5.71 53.34
C ASN A 574 2.34 -6.58 53.30
N THR A 575 3.29 -6.31 54.19
CA THR A 575 4.59 -7.01 54.23
C THR A 575 4.47 -8.52 54.51
N THR A 576 3.34 -9.01 55.01
CA THR A 576 3.09 -10.46 55.18
C THR A 576 2.79 -11.17 53.85
N LEU A 577 2.46 -10.43 52.79
CA LEU A 577 2.30 -10.92 51.42
C LEU A 577 3.58 -10.72 50.59
N CYS A 578 4.67 -10.27 51.21
CA CYS A 578 5.98 -10.21 50.58
C CYS A 578 6.69 -11.56 50.67
N SER A 579 7.41 -11.93 49.61
CA SER A 579 8.17 -13.18 49.54
C SER A 579 9.56 -12.96 48.97
N PHE A 580 10.50 -13.80 49.40
CA PHE A 580 11.86 -13.79 48.89
C PHE A 580 12.22 -15.17 48.34
N SER A 581 12.92 -15.21 47.22
CA SER A 581 13.46 -16.44 46.65
C SER A 581 14.93 -16.28 46.26
N THR A 582 15.71 -17.35 46.42
CA THR A 582 17.11 -17.40 46.00
C THR A 582 17.43 -18.81 45.50
N PRO A 583 18.23 -18.97 44.43
CA PRO A 583 18.67 -20.26 43.93
C PRO A 583 19.73 -20.92 44.83
N SER A 584 20.35 -20.17 45.75
CA SER A 584 21.26 -20.72 46.78
C SER A 584 20.56 -20.84 48.13
N ALA A 585 20.76 -21.97 48.83
CA ALA A 585 20.24 -22.12 50.18
C ALA A 585 20.91 -21.10 51.13
N THR A 586 20.11 -20.25 51.77
CA THR A 586 20.55 -19.37 52.85
C THR A 586 19.89 -19.80 54.16
N SER A 587 20.63 -19.74 55.27
CA SER A 587 20.07 -19.96 56.61
C SER A 587 19.45 -18.69 57.20
N LEU A 588 19.68 -17.53 56.58
CA LEU A 588 19.18 -16.25 57.06
C LEU A 588 17.71 -16.08 56.68
N GLN A 589 16.92 -15.52 57.60
CA GLN A 589 15.49 -15.32 57.38
C GLN A 589 15.21 -13.93 56.77
N PRO A 590 14.56 -13.85 55.59
CA PRO A 590 14.21 -12.58 54.98
C PRO A 590 13.10 -11.88 55.77
N THR A 591 13.27 -10.59 56.05
CA THR A 591 12.26 -9.74 56.69
C THR A 591 12.01 -8.51 55.82
N PHE A 592 10.74 -8.28 55.46
CA PHE A 592 10.33 -7.08 54.73
C PHE A 592 9.84 -6.00 55.71
N SER A 593 10.33 -4.77 55.55
CA SER A 593 9.92 -3.66 56.41
C SER A 593 9.86 -2.34 55.65
N ILE A 594 8.99 -1.44 56.08
CA ILE A 594 8.89 -0.07 55.56
C ILE A 594 9.62 0.83 56.54
N ILE A 595 10.63 1.55 56.05
CA ILE A 595 11.36 2.55 56.84
C ILE A 595 11.17 3.93 56.23
N GLN A 596 11.30 4.96 57.05
CA GLN A 596 11.34 6.35 56.60
C GLN A 596 12.78 6.87 56.74
N GLN A 597 13.42 7.17 55.60
CA GLN A 597 14.73 7.80 55.59
C GLN A 597 14.55 9.31 55.57
N LEU A 598 14.99 9.96 56.65
CA LEU A 598 15.07 11.41 56.75
C LEU A 598 16.37 11.86 56.04
N SER A 599 16.27 12.72 55.02
CA SER A 599 17.44 13.33 54.38
C SER A 599 18.24 14.13 55.42
N SER A 600 19.55 13.89 55.50
CA SER A 600 20.46 14.59 56.41
C SER A 600 20.88 15.99 55.93
N ASN A 601 20.44 16.41 54.74
CA ASN A 601 20.70 17.74 54.17
C ASN A 601 19.39 18.51 53.99
N ASN A 602 19.41 19.83 54.23
CA ASN A 602 18.32 20.83 54.29
C ASN A 602 17.23 20.86 53.17
N ASN A 603 17.14 19.85 52.30
CA ASN A 603 16.00 19.61 51.44
C ASN A 603 15.07 18.58 52.14
N ASN A 604 13.89 19.03 52.56
CA ASN A 604 12.84 18.27 53.27
C ASN A 604 12.21 17.11 52.47
N ASN A 605 12.99 16.33 51.72
CA ASN A 605 12.47 15.13 51.05
C ASN A 605 12.68 13.93 51.98
N ASN A 606 11.63 13.57 52.71
CA ASN A 606 11.53 12.30 53.40
C ASN A 606 11.20 11.22 52.37
N ASN A 607 12.03 10.18 52.26
CA ASN A 607 11.72 9.03 51.40
C ASN A 607 11.30 7.83 52.27
N TYR A 608 10.18 7.22 51.90
CA TYR A 608 9.75 5.93 52.40
C TYR A 608 10.39 4.83 51.54
N LEU A 609 10.92 3.81 52.19
CA LEU A 609 11.64 2.72 51.54
C LEU A 609 11.04 1.38 51.95
N LEU A 610 10.68 0.54 50.99
CA LEU A 610 10.48 -0.88 51.22
C LEU A 610 11.85 -1.56 51.23
N THR A 611 12.19 -2.17 52.35
CA THR A 611 13.48 -2.82 52.58
C THR A 611 13.31 -4.31 52.81
N LEU A 612 14.33 -5.05 52.40
CA LEU A 612 14.55 -6.45 52.75
C LEU A 612 15.83 -6.55 53.59
N THR A 613 15.72 -7.15 54.77
CA THR A 613 16.87 -7.49 55.63
C THR A 613 16.90 -8.99 55.89
N PHE A 614 18.06 -9.51 56.26
CA PHE A 614 18.28 -10.93 56.54
C PHE A 614 18.84 -11.08 57.95
N ASN A 615 18.15 -11.84 58.80
CA ASN A 615 18.51 -12.07 60.20
C ASN A 615 18.92 -13.52 60.47
#